data_AF-A0A645GXU1-F1
#
_entry.id   AF-A0A645GXU1-F1
#
_cell.length_a   1.000
_cell.length_b   1.000
_cell.length_c   1.000
_cell.angle_alpha   90.00
_cell.angle_beta   90.00
_cell.angle_gamma   90.00
#
_symmetry.space_group_name_H-M   'P 1'
#
loop_
_entity.id
_entity.type
_entity.pdbx_description
1 polymer ?
#
loop_
_entity_poly.entity_id
_entity_poly.type
_entity_poly.pdbx_seq_one_letter_code
_entity_poly.pdbx_strand_id
1 'polypeptide(L)'
;MAALAAKFPKIKFSWMIHFAAYSCRTDANMLKASKPFYGFSSDVADILKYCTDLVYLDIGHNKLTNLSFLANMKHLKVLIAAISYNITDISAVANCTELEYLELFSNRIADVSPLSALTQLKHLNICNNRITDASPLYSLQNLERLWIANNPLSDEQKAALVKQLPNCEVNLTTHNPTAEGWSKGERYDLLSKQFHYGSPIIYERFGTFNHP
;
A
#
# COMPACT_ATOMS: atom_id res chain seq x y z
N MET A 1 15.68 17.63 -12.82
CA MET A 1 16.05 16.25 -13.22
C MET A 1 15.83 15.94 -14.69
N ALA A 2 14.67 16.28 -15.29
CA ALA A 2 14.40 16.00 -16.70
C ALA A 2 15.53 16.45 -17.66
N ALA A 3 16.11 17.63 -17.44
CA ALA A 3 17.24 18.13 -18.24
C ALA A 3 18.53 17.30 -18.11
N LEU A 4 18.85 16.78 -16.91
CA LEU A 4 20.04 15.93 -16.69
C LEU A 4 19.83 14.52 -17.26
N ALA A 5 18.63 13.96 -17.08
CA ALA A 5 18.26 12.67 -17.67
C ALA A 5 18.31 12.71 -19.20
N ALA A 6 17.82 13.80 -19.83
CA ALA A 6 17.90 13.98 -21.27
C ALA A 6 19.34 14.09 -21.77
N LYS A 7 20.23 14.73 -21.00
CA LYS A 7 21.65 14.88 -21.34
C LYS A 7 22.44 13.57 -21.18
N PHE A 8 22.05 12.71 -20.24
CA PHE A 8 22.76 11.46 -19.95
C PHE A 8 21.78 10.26 -19.90
N PRO A 9 21.22 9.83 -21.04
CA PRO A 9 20.10 8.87 -21.08
C PRO A 9 20.47 7.45 -20.60
N LYS A 10 21.76 7.13 -20.51
CA LYS A 10 22.25 5.84 -19.98
C LYS A 10 22.55 5.87 -18.49
N ILE A 11 22.49 7.04 -17.86
CA ILE A 11 22.82 7.22 -16.44
C ILE A 11 21.51 7.33 -15.66
N LYS A 12 21.32 6.41 -14.71
CA LYS A 12 20.25 6.52 -13.72
C LYS A 12 20.70 7.46 -12.61
N PHE A 13 19.99 8.58 -12.46
CA PHE A 13 20.23 9.50 -11.36
C PHE A 13 19.35 9.12 -10.16
N SER A 14 19.98 9.00 -9.00
CA SER A 14 19.31 8.80 -7.71
C SER A 14 19.87 9.79 -6.70
N TRP A 15 19.04 10.22 -5.75
CA TRP A 15 19.42 11.09 -4.66
C TRP A 15 18.80 10.61 -3.35
N MET A 16 19.38 11.06 -2.25
CA MET A 16 18.81 10.84 -0.92
C MET A 16 17.69 11.85 -0.69
N ILE A 17 16.54 11.37 -0.22
CA ILE A 17 15.45 12.19 0.28
C ILE A 17 15.33 11.98 1.79
N HIS A 18 15.01 13.05 2.51
CA HIS A 18 14.77 13.03 3.95
C HIS A 18 13.33 13.47 4.19
N PHE A 19 12.60 12.74 5.03
CA PHE A 19 11.19 12.98 5.28
C PHE A 19 10.82 12.40 6.64
N ALA A 20 10.19 13.22 7.49
CA ALA A 20 9.93 12.81 8.87
C ALA A 20 11.25 12.36 9.54
N ALA A 21 11.24 11.24 10.29
CA ALA A 21 12.44 10.60 10.83
C ALA A 21 13.00 9.49 9.93
N TYR A 22 12.83 9.61 8.61
CA TYR A 22 13.27 8.65 7.60
C TYR A 22 14.13 9.32 6.53
N SER A 23 15.03 8.55 5.94
CA SER A 23 15.65 8.89 4.68
C SER A 23 15.75 7.64 3.80
N CYS A 24 15.68 7.84 2.48
CA CYS A 24 15.91 6.78 1.50
C CYS A 24 16.45 7.35 0.20
N ARG A 25 17.02 6.48 -0.65
CA ARG A 25 17.36 6.84 -2.02
C ARG A 25 16.12 6.74 -2.92
N THR A 26 16.02 7.61 -3.93
CA THR A 26 14.91 7.57 -4.88
C THR A 26 14.90 6.33 -5.78
N ASP A 27 16.01 5.62 -5.89
CA ASP A 27 16.11 4.31 -6.56
C ASP A 27 15.95 3.11 -5.62
N ALA A 28 15.52 3.33 -4.36
CA ALA A 28 15.20 2.23 -3.46
C ALA A 28 14.03 1.41 -4.00
N ASN A 29 14.15 0.09 -3.93
CA ASN A 29 13.09 -0.84 -4.30
C ASN A 29 12.14 -1.16 -3.14
N MET A 30 12.47 -0.74 -1.92
CA MET A 30 11.67 -0.98 -0.74
C MET A 30 11.76 0.17 0.26
N LEU A 31 10.62 0.49 0.89
CA LEU A 31 10.51 1.45 1.97
C LEU A 31 9.50 0.97 3.01
N LYS A 32 9.89 1.04 4.29
CA LYS A 32 9.05 0.78 5.46
C LYS A 32 9.05 1.96 6.43
N ALA A 33 8.02 2.79 6.35
CA ALA A 33 7.81 3.95 7.20
C ALA A 33 6.57 3.77 8.11
N SER A 34 6.42 2.63 8.78
CA SER A 34 5.21 2.27 9.55
C SER A 34 5.28 2.50 11.07
N LYS A 35 6.10 3.45 11.55
CA LYS A 35 6.20 3.75 13.00
C LYS A 35 5.28 4.93 13.36
N PRO A 36 4.21 4.73 14.16
CA PRO A 36 3.12 5.71 14.38
C PRO A 36 3.48 7.04 15.08
N PHE A 37 4.75 7.28 15.40
CA PHE A 37 5.22 8.48 16.10
C PHE A 37 6.32 9.24 15.34
N TYR A 38 6.56 8.87 14.09
CA TYR A 38 7.69 9.39 13.32
C TYR A 38 7.30 10.56 12.40
N GLY A 39 6.06 11.07 12.50
CA GLY A 39 5.61 12.28 11.80
C GLY A 39 5.26 12.10 10.33
N PHE A 40 5.01 10.86 9.87
CA PHE A 40 4.71 10.58 8.48
C PHE A 40 3.24 10.93 8.15
N SER A 41 3.04 12.14 7.62
CA SER A 41 1.75 12.68 7.13
C SER A 41 1.67 12.63 5.61
N SER A 42 0.51 12.96 5.03
CA SER A 42 0.36 13.02 3.57
C SER A 42 1.25 14.09 2.91
N ASP A 43 1.45 15.25 3.54
CA ASP A 43 2.35 16.29 3.01
C ASP A 43 3.81 15.81 2.99
N VAL A 44 4.20 15.05 4.01
CA VAL A 44 5.52 14.43 4.09
C VAL A 44 5.67 13.31 3.07
N ALA A 45 4.60 12.53 2.82
CA ALA A 45 4.61 11.41 1.88
C ALA A 45 4.68 11.84 0.41
N ASP A 46 4.28 13.07 0.06
CA ASP A 46 4.28 13.55 -1.35
C ASP A 46 5.68 13.47 -1.99
N ILE A 47 6.75 13.64 -1.21
CA ILE A 47 8.13 13.49 -1.70
C ILE A 47 8.41 12.10 -2.29
N LEU A 48 7.65 11.06 -1.89
CA LEU A 48 7.79 9.71 -2.41
C LEU A 48 7.37 9.58 -3.87
N LYS A 49 6.74 10.60 -4.48
CA LYS A 49 6.45 10.61 -5.93
C LYS A 49 7.71 10.49 -6.79
N TYR A 50 8.88 10.75 -6.21
CA TYR A 50 10.18 10.56 -6.87
C TYR A 50 10.76 9.15 -6.71
N CYS A 51 10.20 8.32 -5.82
CA CYS A 51 10.63 6.94 -5.57
C CYS A 51 9.92 5.95 -6.51
N THR A 52 10.07 6.15 -7.83
CA THR A 52 9.30 5.42 -8.86
C THR A 52 9.70 3.95 -9.02
N ASP A 53 10.83 3.55 -8.44
CA ASP A 53 11.34 2.16 -8.49
C ASP A 53 10.87 1.29 -7.32
N LEU A 54 10.03 1.83 -6.43
CA LEU A 54 9.51 1.07 -5.29
C LEU A 54 8.71 -0.15 -5.76
N VAL A 55 9.08 -1.29 -5.20
CA VAL A 55 8.41 -2.59 -5.37
C VAL A 55 7.64 -2.95 -4.09
N TYR A 56 8.19 -2.59 -2.93
CA TYR A 56 7.62 -2.89 -1.62
C TYR A 56 7.46 -1.61 -0.78
N LEU A 57 6.23 -1.23 -0.46
CA LEU A 57 5.94 -0.04 0.34
C LEU A 57 5.08 -0.38 1.54
N ASP A 58 5.62 -0.19 2.74
CA ASP A 58 4.88 -0.22 3.99
C ASP A 58 4.88 1.17 4.62
N ILE A 59 3.72 1.80 4.61
CA ILE A 59 3.41 3.10 5.19
C ILE A 59 2.20 3.00 6.11
N GLY A 60 1.93 1.80 6.65
CA GLY A 60 0.85 1.58 7.61
C GLY A 60 1.08 2.29 8.94
N HIS A 61 0.04 2.34 9.77
CA HIS A 61 0.08 2.96 11.11
C HIS A 61 0.49 4.44 11.09
N ASN A 62 0.08 5.18 10.06
CA ASN A 62 0.37 6.61 9.92
C ASN A 62 -0.92 7.45 9.98
N LYS A 63 -0.85 8.73 9.60
CA LYS A 63 -2.02 9.63 9.53
C LYS A 63 -2.24 10.11 8.11
N LEU A 64 -2.17 9.19 7.15
CA LEU A 64 -2.36 9.50 5.74
C LEU A 64 -3.83 9.75 5.42
N THR A 65 -4.08 10.73 4.57
CA THR A 65 -5.39 11.03 3.98
C THR A 65 -5.37 10.91 2.45
N ASN A 66 -4.19 11.07 1.86
CA ASN A 66 -3.95 11.16 0.42
C ASN A 66 -2.81 10.22 0.01
N LEU A 67 -3.02 9.49 -1.11
CA LEU A 67 -2.09 8.53 -1.70
C LEU A 67 -1.66 8.91 -3.15
N SER A 68 -1.85 10.16 -3.57
CA SER A 68 -1.60 10.63 -4.95
C SER A 68 -0.16 10.42 -5.42
N PHE A 69 0.81 10.36 -4.50
CA PHE A 69 2.21 10.03 -4.82
C PHE A 69 2.37 8.64 -5.46
N LEU A 70 1.41 7.73 -5.30
CA LEU A 70 1.41 6.41 -5.93
C LEU A 70 1.23 6.46 -7.46
N ALA A 71 0.80 7.59 -8.03
CA ALA A 71 0.50 7.72 -9.46
C ALA A 71 1.67 7.33 -10.39
N ASN A 72 2.91 7.38 -9.89
CA ASN A 72 4.12 7.03 -10.65
C ASN A 72 4.77 5.71 -10.23
N MET A 73 4.17 4.94 -9.32
CA MET A 73 4.75 3.71 -8.76
C MET A 73 4.28 2.45 -9.53
N LYS A 74 4.65 2.38 -10.81
CA LYS A 74 4.16 1.34 -11.74
C LYS A 74 4.64 -0.07 -11.42
N HIS A 75 5.79 -0.19 -10.75
CA HIS A 75 6.42 -1.46 -10.37
C HIS A 75 6.05 -1.92 -8.95
N LEU A 76 5.12 -1.23 -8.30
CA LEU A 76 4.75 -1.54 -6.92
C LEU A 76 3.98 -2.87 -6.89
N LYS A 77 4.52 -3.83 -6.16
CA LYS A 77 3.92 -5.17 -5.98
C LYS A 77 3.25 -5.34 -4.62
N VAL A 78 3.72 -4.58 -3.64
CA VAL A 78 3.23 -4.63 -2.27
C VAL A 78 2.97 -3.23 -1.77
N LEU A 79 1.74 -2.98 -1.31
CA LEU A 79 1.36 -1.77 -0.61
C LEU A 79 0.67 -2.12 0.72
N ILE A 80 1.25 -1.63 1.82
CA ILE A 80 0.62 -1.63 3.15
C ILE A 80 0.39 -0.17 3.54
N ALA A 81 -0.88 0.24 3.59
CA ALA A 81 -1.31 1.55 4.09
C ALA A 81 -2.46 1.39 5.10
N ALA A 82 -2.36 0.34 5.94
CA ALA A 82 -3.30 0.03 7.00
C ALA A 82 -3.29 1.09 8.10
N ILE A 83 -4.39 1.23 8.83
CA ILE A 83 -4.47 1.97 10.11
C ILE A 83 -4.01 3.43 9.91
N SER A 84 -4.41 4.05 8.79
CA SER A 84 -4.29 5.50 8.59
C SER A 84 -5.55 6.25 9.04
N TYR A 85 -6.65 5.52 9.28
CA TYR A 85 -7.93 5.98 9.80
C TYR A 85 -8.71 6.99 8.93
N ASN A 86 -8.08 7.63 7.95
CA ASN A 86 -8.66 8.73 7.18
C ASN A 86 -8.42 8.66 5.66
N ILE A 87 -7.87 7.56 5.14
CA ILE A 87 -7.80 7.37 3.68
C ILE A 87 -9.22 7.11 3.15
N THR A 88 -9.66 7.92 2.19
CA THR A 88 -10.96 7.80 1.51
C THR A 88 -10.81 7.58 0.01
N ASP A 89 -9.81 8.22 -0.61
CA ASP A 89 -9.53 8.16 -2.04
C ASP A 89 -8.31 7.27 -2.31
N ILE A 90 -8.54 6.23 -3.10
CA ILE A 90 -7.54 5.27 -3.54
C ILE A 90 -7.38 5.26 -5.07
N SER A 91 -7.86 6.29 -5.78
CA SER A 91 -7.77 6.42 -7.24
C SER A 91 -6.34 6.23 -7.76
N ALA A 92 -5.35 6.76 -7.04
CA ALA A 92 -3.95 6.62 -7.41
C ALA A 92 -3.45 5.16 -7.42
N VAL A 93 -4.06 4.27 -6.64
CA VAL A 93 -3.71 2.84 -6.57
C VAL A 93 -3.96 2.13 -7.91
N ALA A 94 -4.89 2.63 -8.74
CA ALA A 94 -5.15 2.09 -10.08
C ALA A 94 -3.92 2.12 -11.01
N ASN A 95 -2.93 2.98 -10.73
CA ASN A 95 -1.69 3.06 -11.51
C ASN A 95 -0.66 1.97 -11.16
N CYS A 96 -0.84 1.29 -10.02
CA CYS A 96 0.07 0.25 -9.55
C CYS A 96 -0.37 -1.11 -10.10
N THR A 97 -0.38 -1.27 -11.42
CA THR A 97 -0.95 -2.44 -12.12
C THR A 97 -0.21 -3.76 -11.85
N GLU A 98 1.01 -3.69 -11.29
CA GLU A 98 1.78 -4.85 -10.85
C GLU A 98 1.47 -5.28 -9.40
N LEU A 99 0.51 -4.63 -8.71
CA LEU A 99 0.17 -4.97 -7.32
C LEU A 99 -0.28 -6.42 -7.18
N GLU A 100 0.34 -7.13 -6.25
CA GLU A 100 0.00 -8.51 -5.88
C GLU A 100 -0.55 -8.61 -4.45
N TYR A 101 -0.13 -7.69 -3.56
CA TYR A 101 -0.57 -7.61 -2.16
C TYR A 101 -0.96 -6.19 -1.81
N LEU A 102 -2.19 -6.00 -1.33
CA LEU A 102 -2.72 -4.71 -0.91
C LEU A 102 -3.40 -4.82 0.45
N GLU A 103 -2.94 -4.02 1.40
CA GLU A 103 -3.51 -3.92 2.74
C GLU A 103 -3.91 -2.47 3.07
N LEU A 104 -5.21 -2.26 3.19
CA LEU A 104 -5.87 -0.98 3.45
C LEU A 104 -6.83 -1.07 4.65
N PHE A 105 -6.59 -2.05 5.53
CA PHE A 105 -7.35 -2.28 6.76
C PHE A 105 -7.49 -0.98 7.60
N SER A 106 -8.67 -0.76 8.16
CA SER A 106 -8.93 0.33 9.13
C SER A 106 -8.72 1.74 8.54
N ASN A 107 -9.50 2.04 7.50
CA ASN A 107 -9.55 3.33 6.82
C ASN A 107 -11.03 3.77 6.64
N ARG A 108 -11.32 4.66 5.67
CA ARG A 108 -12.67 5.19 5.38
C ARG A 108 -13.05 5.04 3.92
N ILE A 109 -12.49 4.03 3.24
CA ILE A 109 -12.69 3.79 1.81
C ILE A 109 -14.13 3.34 1.57
N ALA A 110 -14.81 3.97 0.64
CA ALA A 110 -16.16 3.58 0.22
C ALA A 110 -16.19 3.09 -1.23
N ASP A 111 -15.41 3.74 -2.09
CA ASP A 111 -15.27 3.39 -3.50
C ASP A 111 -14.04 2.50 -3.72
N VAL A 112 -14.28 1.29 -4.21
CA VAL A 112 -13.24 0.33 -4.61
C VAL A 112 -13.14 0.16 -6.12
N SER A 113 -13.83 0.99 -6.92
CA SER A 113 -13.70 1.00 -8.38
C SER A 113 -12.26 1.10 -8.89
N PRO A 114 -11.32 1.82 -8.24
CA PRO A 114 -9.93 1.87 -8.70
C PRO A 114 -9.22 0.52 -8.67
N LEU A 115 -9.72 -0.45 -7.89
CA LEU A 115 -9.11 -1.77 -7.77
C LEU A 115 -9.45 -2.68 -8.96
N SER A 116 -10.52 -2.40 -9.72
CA SER A 116 -11.04 -3.29 -10.77
C SER A 116 -10.04 -3.64 -11.89
N ALA A 117 -9.04 -2.79 -12.12
CA ALA A 117 -8.01 -3.01 -13.13
C ALA A 117 -6.77 -3.77 -12.61
N LEU A 118 -6.68 -4.05 -11.30
CA LEU A 118 -5.50 -4.67 -10.68
C LEU A 118 -5.56 -6.20 -10.77
N THR A 119 -5.62 -6.73 -11.99
CA THR A 119 -5.83 -8.17 -12.24
C THR A 119 -4.69 -9.06 -11.73
N GLN A 120 -3.55 -8.49 -11.35
CA GLN A 120 -2.43 -9.20 -10.72
C GLN A 120 -2.59 -9.38 -9.21
N LEU A 121 -3.61 -8.76 -8.61
CA LEU A 121 -3.83 -8.76 -7.18
C LEU A 121 -4.22 -10.17 -6.70
N LYS A 122 -3.51 -10.64 -5.68
CA LYS A 122 -3.70 -11.98 -5.10
C LYS A 122 -4.24 -11.90 -3.69
N HIS A 123 -3.72 -10.97 -2.90
CA HIS A 123 -4.11 -10.77 -1.52
C HIS A 123 -4.65 -9.35 -1.33
N LEU A 124 -5.91 -9.23 -0.90
CA LEU A 124 -6.55 -7.96 -0.60
C LEU A 124 -7.16 -7.94 0.80
N ASN A 125 -6.75 -6.99 1.63
CA ASN A 125 -7.38 -6.69 2.91
C ASN A 125 -7.88 -5.26 2.95
N ILE A 126 -9.20 -5.14 3.02
CA ILE A 126 -9.98 -3.90 3.06
C ILE A 126 -11.01 -3.97 4.21
N CYS A 127 -10.76 -4.80 5.23
CA CYS A 127 -11.58 -4.84 6.44
C CYS A 127 -11.65 -3.47 7.13
N ASN A 128 -12.72 -3.22 7.88
CA ASN A 128 -12.94 -1.95 8.61
C ASN A 128 -12.86 -0.72 7.69
N ASN A 129 -13.72 -0.68 6.68
CA ASN A 129 -13.89 0.43 5.76
C ASN A 129 -15.38 0.80 5.65
N ARG A 130 -15.81 1.47 4.58
CA ARG A 130 -17.18 1.97 4.36
C ARG A 130 -17.77 1.48 3.03
N ILE A 131 -17.34 0.30 2.57
CA ILE A 131 -17.71 -0.25 1.27
C ILE A 131 -19.13 -0.80 1.31
N THR A 132 -20.00 -0.28 0.47
CA THR A 132 -21.38 -0.76 0.29
C THR A 132 -21.57 -1.55 -1.00
N ASP A 133 -20.70 -1.32 -2.00
CA ASP A 133 -20.69 -2.03 -3.28
C ASP A 133 -19.31 -2.62 -3.52
N ALA A 134 -19.25 -3.95 -3.60
CA ALA A 134 -18.03 -4.68 -3.87
C ALA A 134 -17.99 -5.26 -5.30
N SER A 135 -18.94 -4.88 -6.16
CA SER A 135 -18.98 -5.31 -7.56
C SER A 135 -17.72 -5.01 -8.37
N PRO A 136 -16.95 -3.94 -8.12
CA PRO A 136 -15.70 -3.72 -8.83
C PRO A 136 -14.63 -4.79 -8.57
N LEU A 137 -14.76 -5.58 -7.50
CA LEU A 137 -13.82 -6.66 -7.18
C LEU A 137 -14.06 -7.91 -8.03
N TYR A 138 -15.19 -8.03 -8.73
CA TYR A 138 -15.53 -9.22 -9.51
C TYR A 138 -14.58 -9.46 -10.69
N SER A 139 -13.84 -8.44 -11.15
CA SER A 139 -12.81 -8.60 -12.18
C SER A 139 -11.51 -9.24 -11.66
N LEU A 140 -11.33 -9.34 -10.34
CA LEU A 140 -10.08 -9.82 -9.70
C LEU A 140 -10.03 -11.35 -9.64
N GLN A 141 -10.05 -11.99 -10.80
CA GLN A 141 -10.15 -13.45 -10.93
C GLN A 141 -8.90 -14.21 -10.44
N ASN A 142 -7.77 -13.51 -10.23
CA ASN A 142 -6.54 -14.06 -9.65
C ASN A 142 -6.46 -13.87 -8.12
N LEU A 143 -7.52 -13.33 -7.49
CA LEU A 143 -7.52 -13.11 -6.06
C LEU A 143 -7.59 -14.45 -5.33
N GLU A 144 -6.60 -14.69 -4.47
CA GLU A 144 -6.44 -15.90 -3.67
C GLU A 144 -7.08 -15.70 -2.28
N ARG A 145 -6.95 -14.50 -1.70
CA ARG A 145 -7.48 -14.16 -0.37
C ARG A 145 -8.06 -12.75 -0.34
N LEU A 146 -9.30 -12.63 0.13
CA LEU A 146 -10.05 -11.38 0.28
C LEU A 146 -10.56 -11.22 1.71
N TRP A 147 -10.13 -10.18 2.41
CA TRP A 147 -10.61 -9.85 3.75
C TRP A 147 -11.36 -8.52 3.66
N ILE A 148 -12.69 -8.58 3.82
CA ILE A 148 -13.59 -7.42 3.62
C ILE A 148 -14.64 -7.27 4.73
N ALA A 149 -14.50 -8.01 5.82
CA ALA A 149 -15.36 -7.89 7.00
C ALA A 149 -15.43 -6.45 7.54
N ASN A 150 -16.50 -6.15 8.29
CA ASN A 150 -16.78 -4.82 8.83
C ASN A 150 -16.83 -3.72 7.77
N ASN A 151 -17.49 -4.04 6.65
CA ASN A 151 -17.99 -3.09 5.68
C ASN A 151 -19.52 -3.19 5.64
N PRO A 152 -20.25 -2.10 5.35
CA PRO A 152 -21.71 -2.07 5.22
C PRO A 152 -22.22 -2.77 3.94
N LEU A 153 -21.78 -4.00 3.68
CA LEU A 153 -22.25 -4.84 2.58
C LEU A 153 -23.57 -5.51 2.94
N SER A 154 -24.53 -5.48 2.02
CA SER A 154 -25.74 -6.28 2.14
C SER A 154 -25.45 -7.78 2.02
N ASP A 155 -26.37 -8.63 2.44
CA ASP A 155 -26.18 -10.08 2.33
C ASP A 155 -26.14 -10.54 0.86
N GLU A 156 -26.81 -9.82 -0.04
CA GLU A 156 -26.72 -10.05 -1.48
C GLU A 156 -25.31 -9.74 -2.01
N GLN A 157 -24.69 -8.64 -1.58
CA GLN A 157 -23.31 -8.29 -1.95
C GLN A 157 -22.31 -9.33 -1.44
N LYS A 158 -22.48 -9.80 -0.20
CA LYS A 158 -21.66 -10.87 0.39
C LYS A 158 -21.78 -12.18 -0.40
N ALA A 159 -23.01 -12.60 -0.72
CA ALA A 159 -23.25 -13.81 -1.50
C ALA A 159 -22.69 -13.68 -2.92
N ALA A 160 -22.83 -12.52 -3.55
CA ALA A 160 -22.30 -12.24 -4.87
C ALA A 160 -20.76 -12.29 -4.90
N LEU A 161 -20.07 -11.78 -3.87
CA LEU A 161 -18.60 -11.88 -3.77
C LEU A 161 -18.13 -13.34 -3.82
N VAL A 162 -18.70 -14.20 -2.97
CA VAL A 162 -18.33 -15.63 -2.93
C VAL A 162 -18.63 -16.32 -4.27
N LYS A 163 -19.74 -15.94 -4.91
CA LYS A 163 -20.13 -16.49 -6.22
C LYS A 163 -19.21 -16.04 -7.36
N GLN A 164 -18.81 -14.77 -7.38
CA GLN A 164 -18.03 -14.16 -8.47
C GLN A 164 -16.53 -14.39 -8.33
N LEU A 165 -16.05 -14.75 -7.13
CA LEU A 165 -14.66 -15.07 -6.83
C LEU A 165 -14.54 -16.52 -6.32
N PRO A 166 -14.90 -17.54 -7.12
CA PRO A 166 -15.02 -18.92 -6.66
C PRO A 166 -13.71 -19.56 -6.22
N ASN A 167 -12.56 -19.00 -6.65
CA ASN A 167 -11.22 -19.48 -6.29
C ASN A 167 -10.58 -18.66 -5.15
N CYS A 168 -11.28 -17.66 -4.61
CA CYS A 168 -10.78 -16.79 -3.55
C CYS A 168 -11.29 -17.25 -2.19
N GLU A 169 -10.41 -17.31 -1.20
CA GLU A 169 -10.81 -17.38 0.21
C GLU A 169 -11.39 -16.02 0.62
N VAL A 170 -12.71 -15.91 0.73
CA VAL A 170 -13.40 -14.67 1.12
C VAL A 170 -13.74 -14.69 2.61
N ASN A 171 -13.09 -13.82 3.39
CA ASN A 171 -13.36 -13.59 4.80
C ASN A 171 -14.30 -12.39 5.01
N LEU A 172 -15.48 -12.69 5.53
CA LEU A 172 -16.57 -11.74 5.78
C LEU A 172 -16.84 -11.45 7.26
N THR A 173 -16.14 -12.13 8.18
CA THR A 173 -16.49 -12.16 9.61
C THR A 173 -15.45 -11.57 10.54
N THR A 174 -14.17 -11.51 10.12
CA THR A 174 -13.06 -11.15 10.98
C THR A 174 -12.97 -9.65 11.28
N HIS A 175 -12.97 -9.28 12.56
CA HIS A 175 -12.71 -7.91 13.02
C HIS A 175 -11.23 -7.61 13.33
N ASN A 176 -10.37 -8.63 13.43
CA ASN A 176 -8.93 -8.48 13.64
C ASN A 176 -8.10 -9.26 12.61
N PRO A 177 -7.85 -8.67 11.43
CA PRO A 177 -7.18 -9.36 10.34
C PRO A 177 -5.86 -10.03 10.71
N THR A 178 -5.00 -9.28 11.42
CA THR A 178 -3.66 -9.72 11.82
C THR A 178 -3.71 -10.91 12.76
N ALA A 179 -4.53 -10.86 13.81
CA ALA A 179 -4.63 -11.95 14.78
C ALA A 179 -5.15 -13.25 14.15
N GLU A 180 -6.03 -13.11 13.16
CA GLU A 180 -6.76 -14.23 12.57
C GLU A 180 -6.04 -14.81 11.33
N GLY A 181 -4.87 -14.28 10.95
CA GLY A 181 -3.99 -14.91 9.96
C GLY A 181 -3.84 -14.19 8.62
N TRP A 182 -4.24 -12.92 8.53
CA TRP A 182 -3.89 -12.08 7.39
C TRP A 182 -2.37 -11.95 7.24
N SER A 183 -1.67 -11.70 8.34
CA SER A 183 -0.21 -11.61 8.41
C SER A 183 0.47 -12.98 8.57
N LYS A 184 -0.11 -14.02 7.95
CA LYS A 184 0.42 -15.39 7.96
C LYS A 184 0.33 -15.99 6.56
N GLY A 185 1.19 -16.98 6.31
CA GLY A 185 1.23 -17.74 5.06
C GLY A 185 2.38 -17.31 4.15
N GLU A 186 2.69 -18.16 3.18
CA GLU A 186 3.91 -18.08 2.37
C GLU A 186 4.13 -16.71 1.72
N ARG A 187 3.08 -16.10 1.15
CA ARG A 187 3.19 -14.78 0.52
C ARG A 187 3.53 -13.67 1.52
N TYR A 188 2.92 -13.69 2.71
CA TYR A 188 3.28 -12.75 3.77
C TYR A 188 4.69 -13.02 4.27
N ASP A 189 5.10 -14.28 4.40
CA ASP A 189 6.45 -14.64 4.83
C ASP A 189 7.49 -14.15 3.82
N LEU A 190 7.25 -14.32 2.52
CA LEU A 190 8.09 -13.79 1.45
C LEU A 190 8.16 -12.26 1.49
N LEU A 191 7.02 -11.59 1.63
CA LEU A 191 6.91 -10.13 1.77
C LEU A 191 7.68 -9.63 2.99
N SER A 192 7.52 -10.27 4.14
CA SER A 192 8.17 -9.87 5.39
C SER A 192 9.69 -9.97 5.28
N LYS A 193 10.21 -10.98 4.57
CA LYS A 193 11.64 -11.12 4.26
C LYS A 193 12.15 -9.95 3.42
N GLN A 194 11.38 -9.47 2.44
CA GLN A 194 11.80 -8.32 1.62
C GLN A 194 12.04 -7.08 2.50
N PHE A 195 11.15 -6.81 3.47
CA PHE A 195 11.31 -5.70 4.40
C PHE A 195 12.47 -5.87 5.41
N HIS A 196 12.87 -7.10 5.74
CA HIS A 196 13.96 -7.37 6.69
C HIS A 196 15.36 -7.33 6.06
N TYR A 197 15.52 -7.88 4.85
CA TYR A 197 16.84 -8.00 4.23
C TYR A 197 17.22 -6.83 3.31
N GLY A 198 16.26 -5.96 2.97
CA GLY A 198 16.50 -4.88 2.01
C GLY A 198 16.56 -3.47 2.57
N SER A 199 16.33 -3.24 3.88
CA SER A 199 15.98 -1.89 4.38
C SER A 199 17.14 -0.90 4.18
N PRO A 200 17.04 0.05 3.22
CA PRO A 200 18.05 1.09 3.04
C PRO A 200 17.76 2.29 3.95
N ILE A 201 16.89 2.11 4.94
CA ILE A 201 16.44 3.17 5.84
C ILE A 201 17.55 3.43 6.84
N ILE A 202 18.19 4.58 6.69
CA ILE A 202 19.02 5.14 7.73
C ILE A 202 18.05 5.78 8.72
N TYR A 203 17.91 5.16 9.90
CA TYR A 203 17.34 5.86 11.04
C TYR A 203 18.33 6.93 11.45
N GLU A 204 18.09 8.16 11.00
CA GLU A 204 18.73 9.31 11.63
C GLU A 204 18.16 9.40 13.05
N ARG A 205 18.89 8.84 14.03
CA ARG A 205 18.74 9.34 15.40
C ARG A 205 18.86 10.85 15.26
N PHE A 206 17.90 11.60 15.79
CA PHE A 206 18.04 13.03 15.98
C PHE A 206 19.32 13.26 16.82
N GLY A 207 20.46 13.36 16.15
CA GLY A 207 21.59 14.11 16.64
C GLY A 207 21.06 15.53 16.68
N THR A 208 21.04 16.10 17.88
CA THR A 208 20.74 17.51 18.14
C THR A 208 21.24 18.39 16.99
N PHE A 209 20.33 18.88 16.14
CA PHE A 209 20.60 20.00 15.27
C PHE A 209 20.74 21.21 16.19
N ASN A 210 21.94 21.40 16.76
CA ASN A 210 22.36 22.73 17.19
C ASN A 210 22.60 23.51 15.90
N HIS A 211 21.63 24.34 15.52
CA HIS A 211 21.86 25.39 14.54
C HIS A 211 22.85 26.41 15.12
N PRO A 212 23.84 26.90 14.34
CA PRO A 212 24.48 28.17 14.63
C PRO A 212 23.51 29.35 14.40
#